data_AF-A0A645IVJ5-F1
#
_entry.id   AF-A0A645IVJ5-F1
#
_cell.length_a   1.000
_cell.length_b   1.000
_cell.length_c   1.000
_cell.angle_alpha   90.00
_cell.angle_beta   90.00
_cell.angle_gamma   90.00
#
_symmetry.space_group_name_H-M   'P 1'
#
loop_
_entity.id
_entity.type
_entity.pdbx_description
1 polymer ?
#
loop_
_entity_poly.entity_id
_entity_poly.type
_entity_poly.pdbx_seq_one_letter_code
_entity_poly.pdbx_strand_id
1 'polypeptide(L)'
;MIPAGHPVATLNRMESYRVFHEAMLPMLAGFGVAAELKSDETPGVDRATMKCFVSPSRFDVVAAAGEKFAGAAQRRTRNGILHQGSILLDASGGDWEKLDTALTEALKRFFRIEFREAEFPAEWIERAETIARSKYETVEWNRAARYQ
;
A
#
# COMPACT_ATOMS: atom_id res chain seq x y z
N MET A 1 -6.77 0.81 7.62
CA MET A 1 -8.05 1.30 7.04
C MET A 1 -8.29 2.72 7.54
N ILE A 2 -8.79 3.61 6.71
CA ILE A 2 -9.05 5.02 7.05
C ILE A 2 -10.56 5.24 7.04
N PRO A 3 -11.20 5.60 8.17
CA PRO A 3 -12.65 5.76 8.24
C PRO A 3 -13.13 7.00 7.49
N ALA A 4 -14.41 7.01 7.12
CA ALA A 4 -15.09 8.21 6.67
C ALA A 4 -15.01 9.32 7.73
N GLY A 5 -14.74 10.56 7.30
CA GLY A 5 -14.54 11.71 8.19
C GLY A 5 -13.08 11.99 8.56
N HIS A 6 -12.16 11.04 8.36
CA HIS A 6 -10.73 11.31 8.52
C HIS A 6 -10.23 12.29 7.43
N PRO A 7 -9.33 13.26 7.71
CA PRO A 7 -8.85 14.22 6.72
C PRO A 7 -8.26 13.58 5.45
N VAL A 8 -7.49 12.51 5.58
CA VAL A 8 -6.98 11.75 4.40
C VAL A 8 -8.12 11.22 3.52
N ALA A 9 -9.27 10.89 4.11
CA ALA A 9 -10.42 10.43 3.35
C ALA A 9 -11.07 11.56 2.54
N THR A 10 -10.85 12.85 2.84
CA THR A 10 -11.38 13.97 2.04
C THR A 10 -10.52 14.30 0.82
N LEU A 11 -9.28 13.80 0.78
CA LEU A 11 -8.39 13.95 -0.37
C LEU A 11 -8.93 13.20 -1.59
N ASN A 12 -8.56 13.68 -2.78
CA ASN A 12 -8.79 12.91 -4.00
C ASN A 12 -7.92 11.63 -3.99
N ARG A 13 -8.24 10.68 -4.88
CA ARG A 13 -7.60 9.36 -4.92
C ARG A 13 -6.07 9.44 -5.03
N MET A 14 -5.56 10.35 -5.86
CA MET A 14 -4.13 10.45 -6.12
C MET A 14 -3.40 11.10 -4.94
N GLU A 15 -4.00 12.11 -4.33
CA GLU A 15 -3.44 12.75 -3.14
C GLU A 15 -3.45 11.82 -1.92
N SER A 16 -4.55 11.10 -1.69
CA SER A 16 -4.60 10.13 -0.58
C SER A 16 -3.57 9.00 -0.78
N TYR A 17 -3.30 8.62 -2.02
CA TYR A 17 -2.25 7.65 -2.35
C TYR A 17 -0.84 8.23 -2.13
N ARG A 18 -0.63 9.48 -2.57
CA ARG A 18 0.65 10.20 -2.46
C ARG A 18 1.10 10.32 -1.02
N VAL A 19 0.20 10.75 -0.11
CA VAL A 19 0.58 11.03 1.29
C VAL A 19 1.08 9.80 2.05
N PHE A 20 0.57 8.59 1.75
CA PHE A 20 1.09 7.36 2.36
C PHE A 20 2.51 7.03 1.90
N HIS A 21 2.80 7.22 0.61
CA HIS A 21 4.14 6.98 0.06
C HIS A 21 5.13 8.08 0.44
N GLU A 22 4.68 9.34 0.51
CA GLU A 22 5.49 10.46 0.98
C GLU A 22 5.99 10.23 2.41
N ALA A 23 5.14 9.67 3.28
CA ALA A 23 5.53 9.31 4.64
C ALA A 23 6.71 8.34 4.70
N MET A 24 6.94 7.53 3.65
CA MET A 24 8.03 6.56 3.60
C MET A 24 9.39 7.17 3.22
N LEU A 25 9.43 8.37 2.62
CA LEU A 25 10.68 8.94 2.12
C LEU A 25 11.72 9.20 3.23
N PRO A 26 11.35 9.81 4.38
CA PRO A 26 12.31 10.02 5.47
C PRO A 26 12.80 8.70 6.08
N MET A 27 11.93 7.68 6.12
CA MET A 27 12.28 6.33 6.58
C MET A 27 13.37 5.72 5.70
N LEU A 28 13.16 5.73 4.37
CA LEU A 28 14.11 5.19 3.40
C LEU A 28 15.44 5.95 3.42
N ALA A 29 15.39 7.28 3.55
CA ALA A 29 16.60 8.08 3.72
C ALA A 29 17.39 7.67 4.98
N GLY A 30 16.71 7.33 6.07
CA GLY A 30 17.31 6.78 7.29
C GLY A 30 17.99 5.42 7.10
N PHE A 31 17.63 4.68 6.05
CA PHE A 31 18.30 3.44 5.64
C PHE A 31 19.45 3.67 4.66
N GLY A 32 19.72 4.92 4.26
CA GLY A 32 20.68 5.24 3.20
C GLY A 32 20.13 5.00 1.78
N VAL A 33 18.82 4.81 1.65
CA VAL A 33 18.15 4.61 0.35
C VAL A 33 17.65 5.95 -0.17
N ALA A 34 18.22 6.41 -1.28
CA ALA A 34 17.74 7.58 -2.01
C ALA A 34 16.51 7.19 -2.84
N ALA A 35 15.33 7.62 -2.38
CA ALA A 35 14.06 7.34 -3.05
C ALA A 35 13.24 8.62 -3.27
N GLU A 36 12.39 8.59 -4.28
CA GLU A 36 11.45 9.65 -4.62
C GLU A 36 10.09 9.09 -5.01
N LEU A 37 9.10 9.97 -5.11
CA LEU A 37 7.80 9.61 -5.66
C LEU A 37 7.84 9.77 -7.17
N LYS A 38 7.42 8.74 -7.89
CA LYS A 38 7.32 8.81 -9.35
C LYS A 38 6.40 9.98 -9.78
N SER A 39 6.94 10.88 -10.58
CA SER A 39 6.26 12.10 -11.07
C SER A 39 5.16 11.79 -12.10
N ASP A 40 5.48 10.90 -13.05
CA ASP A 40 4.71 10.70 -14.26
C ASP A 40 3.91 9.40 -14.25
N GLU A 41 2.81 9.38 -14.99
CA GLU A 41 2.13 8.14 -15.33
C GLU A 41 2.98 7.37 -16.35
N THR A 42 3.12 6.05 -16.16
CA THR A 42 3.75 5.21 -17.18
C THR A 42 2.77 5.08 -18.36
N PRO A 43 3.07 5.62 -19.55
CA PRO A 43 2.13 5.61 -20.68
C PRO A 43 1.92 4.20 -21.22
N GLY A 44 0.70 3.90 -21.68
CA GLY A 44 0.43 2.68 -22.45
C GLY A 44 0.44 1.37 -21.66
N VAL A 45 0.39 1.42 -20.32
CA VAL A 45 0.30 0.18 -19.53
C VAL A 45 -1.15 -0.30 -19.48
N ASP A 46 -1.40 -1.42 -20.15
CA ASP A 46 -2.62 -2.16 -19.97
C ASP A 46 -2.72 -2.69 -18.53
N ARG A 47 -3.73 -2.20 -17.80
CA ARG A 47 -3.96 -2.56 -16.40
C ARG A 47 -4.38 -4.02 -16.23
N ALA A 48 -4.91 -4.67 -17.26
CA ALA A 48 -5.27 -6.08 -17.23
C ALA A 48 -4.04 -7.00 -17.21
N THR A 49 -2.94 -6.56 -17.83
CA THR A 49 -1.69 -7.34 -17.95
C THR A 49 -0.54 -6.80 -17.10
N MET A 50 -0.76 -5.69 -16.37
CA MET A 50 0.25 -5.02 -15.57
C MET A 50 0.78 -5.92 -14.44
N LYS A 51 2.11 -6.08 -14.38
CA LYS A 51 2.80 -6.62 -13.21
C LYS A 51 3.13 -5.48 -12.26
N CYS A 52 2.50 -5.46 -11.08
CA CYS A 52 2.51 -4.33 -10.15
C CYS A 52 3.91 -3.82 -9.74
N PHE A 53 4.96 -4.65 -9.75
CA PHE A 53 6.33 -4.24 -9.42
C PHE A 53 7.21 -3.86 -10.61
N VAL A 54 6.78 -4.16 -11.84
CA VAL A 54 7.58 -3.91 -13.06
C VAL A 54 7.27 -2.53 -13.64
N SER A 55 6.03 -2.06 -13.50
CA SER A 55 5.60 -0.77 -14.04
C SER A 55 5.14 0.13 -12.90
N PRO A 56 6.02 0.99 -12.36
CA PRO A 56 5.63 1.88 -11.28
C PRO A 56 4.54 2.85 -11.76
N SER A 57 3.52 3.01 -10.92
CA SER A 57 2.46 3.99 -11.06
C SER A 57 2.90 5.34 -10.50
N ARG A 58 2.22 6.40 -10.90
CA ARG A 58 2.45 7.74 -10.32
C ARG A 58 2.34 7.69 -8.80
N PHE A 59 3.30 8.30 -8.12
CA PHE A 59 3.49 8.28 -6.68
C PHE A 59 3.87 6.95 -6.04
N ASP A 60 4.21 5.92 -6.81
CA ASP A 60 5.02 4.83 -6.27
C ASP A 60 6.37 5.36 -5.79
N VAL A 61 6.94 4.67 -4.79
CA VAL A 61 8.26 4.99 -4.27
C VAL A 61 9.30 4.28 -5.13
N VAL A 62 10.17 5.06 -5.76
CA VAL A 62 11.18 4.58 -6.70
C VAL A 62 12.57 5.08 -6.31
N ALA A 63 13.61 4.31 -6.66
CA ALA A 63 15.00 4.78 -6.65
C ALA A 63 15.20 5.86 -7.71
N ALA A 64 16.27 6.65 -7.58
CA ALA A 64 16.71 7.58 -8.63
C ALA A 64 16.97 6.88 -9.99
N ALA A 65 17.33 5.59 -9.97
CA ALA A 65 17.51 4.77 -11.17
C ALA A 65 16.18 4.23 -11.76
N GLY A 66 15.03 4.48 -11.11
CA GLY A 66 13.69 4.09 -11.57
C GLY A 66 13.16 2.77 -10.99
N GLU A 67 13.95 2.05 -10.18
CA GLU A 67 13.54 0.79 -9.55
C GLU A 67 12.50 1.03 -8.45
N LYS A 68 11.43 0.23 -8.40
CA LYS A 68 10.33 0.43 -7.46
C LYS A 68 10.62 -0.22 -6.10
N PHE A 69 10.67 0.58 -5.04
CA PHE A 69 10.75 0.12 -3.66
C PHE A 69 9.39 -0.16 -3.05
N ALA A 70 8.39 0.68 -3.32
CA ALA A 70 7.07 0.51 -2.72
C ALA A 70 5.96 0.96 -3.67
N GLY A 71 4.79 0.36 -3.47
CA GLY A 71 3.55 0.80 -4.08
C GLY A 71 2.35 0.16 -3.41
N ALA A 72 1.16 0.59 -3.82
CA ALA A 72 -0.07 0.16 -3.17
C ALA A 72 -1.24 0.00 -4.13
N ALA A 73 -2.30 -0.58 -3.60
CA ALA A 73 -3.64 -0.50 -4.16
C ALA A 73 -4.55 0.23 -3.16
N GLN A 74 -5.51 0.99 -3.69
CA GLN A 74 -6.44 1.75 -2.88
C GLN A 74 -7.88 1.53 -3.31
N ARG A 75 -8.73 1.07 -2.38
CA ARG A 75 -10.18 0.95 -2.56
C ARG A 75 -10.90 2.00 -1.70
N ARG A 76 -11.80 2.76 -2.30
CA ARG A 76 -12.61 3.78 -1.62
C ARG A 76 -14.08 3.40 -1.65
N THR A 77 -14.76 3.59 -0.53
CA THR A 77 -16.20 3.38 -0.37
C THR A 77 -16.79 4.55 0.41
N ARG A 78 -18.11 4.59 0.58
CA ARG A 78 -18.76 5.58 1.47
C ARG A 78 -18.29 5.49 2.92
N ASN A 79 -17.77 4.33 3.35
CA ASN A 79 -17.34 4.07 4.72
C ASN A 79 -15.87 4.46 4.96
N GLY A 80 -15.10 4.76 3.91
CA GLY A 80 -13.69 5.11 4.05
C GLY A 80 -12.79 4.55 2.94
N ILE A 81 -11.49 4.50 3.24
CA ILE A 81 -10.43 4.06 2.34
C ILE A 81 -9.72 2.83 2.93
N LEU A 82 -9.56 1.80 2.09
CA LEU A 82 -8.58 0.75 2.31
C LEU A 82 -7.36 1.07 1.44
N HIS A 83 -6.23 1.35 2.08
CA HIS A 83 -4.93 1.50 1.45
C HIS A 83 -4.08 0.30 1.87
N GLN A 84 -3.63 -0.50 0.93
CA GLN A 84 -2.81 -1.69 1.19
C GLN A 84 -1.65 -1.70 0.19
N GLY A 85 -0.44 -1.79 0.71
CA GLY A 85 0.76 -1.71 -0.10
C GLY A 85 1.77 -2.80 0.21
N SER A 86 2.87 -2.73 -0.52
CA SER A 86 4.00 -3.63 -0.41
C SER A 86 5.27 -2.81 -0.54
N ILE A 87 6.29 -3.18 0.24
CA ILE A 87 7.62 -2.57 0.26
C ILE A 87 8.63 -3.68 0.03
N LEU A 88 9.63 -3.45 -0.82
CA LEU A 88 10.75 -4.37 -1.01
C LEU A 88 11.60 -4.41 0.26
N LEU A 89 11.82 -5.62 0.78
CA LEU A 89 12.59 -5.83 1.99
C LEU A 89 14.07 -5.44 1.84
N ASP A 90 14.58 -5.44 0.62
CA ASP A 90 15.94 -4.97 0.31
C ASP A 90 16.15 -3.50 0.69
N ALA A 91 15.08 -2.70 0.79
CA ALA A 91 15.17 -1.32 1.27
C ALA A 91 15.74 -1.21 2.69
N SER A 92 15.57 -2.24 3.53
CA SER A 92 16.16 -2.33 4.87
C SER A 92 17.38 -3.25 4.93
N GLY A 93 17.84 -3.77 3.79
CA GLY A 93 18.91 -4.76 3.71
C GLY A 93 18.46 -6.17 4.12
N GLY A 94 17.18 -6.50 3.97
CA GLY A 94 16.65 -7.81 4.37
C GLY A 94 16.08 -7.86 5.79
N ASP A 95 16.14 -6.75 6.54
CA ASP A 95 15.74 -6.70 7.96
C ASP A 95 14.27 -6.27 8.12
N TRP A 96 13.42 -7.22 8.48
CA TRP A 96 11.98 -6.98 8.67
C TRP A 96 11.67 -6.12 9.89
N GLU A 97 12.32 -6.37 11.03
CA GLU A 97 12.03 -5.65 12.29
C GLU A 97 12.41 -4.18 12.17
N LYS A 98 13.55 -3.91 11.52
CA LYS A 98 13.98 -2.55 11.18
C LYS A 98 12.99 -1.85 10.26
N LEU A 99 12.49 -2.55 9.23
CA LEU A 99 11.51 -1.98 8.30
C LEU A 99 10.18 -1.66 9.00
N ASP A 100 9.66 -2.62 9.78
CA ASP A 100 8.39 -2.50 10.50
C ASP A 100 8.41 -1.35 11.52
N THR A 101 9.47 -1.29 12.33
CA THR A 101 9.67 -0.22 13.32
C THR A 101 9.73 1.14 12.64
N ALA A 102 10.54 1.28 11.59
CA ALA A 102 10.74 2.56 10.94
C ALA A 102 9.50 3.02 10.15
N LEU A 103 8.75 2.09 9.54
CA LEU A 103 7.49 2.40 8.86
C LEU A 103 6.45 2.89 9.86
N THR A 104 6.32 2.20 10.98
CA THR A 104 5.40 2.56 12.06
C THR A 104 5.69 3.97 12.58
N GLU A 105 6.95 4.28 12.90
CA GLU A 105 7.35 5.61 13.36
C GLU A 105 7.17 6.70 12.30
N ALA A 106 7.46 6.39 11.04
CA ALA A 106 7.26 7.33 9.93
C ALA A 106 5.78 7.69 9.74
N LEU A 107 4.89 6.69 9.78
CA LEU A 107 3.44 6.91 9.68
C LEU A 107 2.90 7.67 10.89
N LYS A 108 3.32 7.33 12.12
CA LYS A 108 2.95 8.05 13.34
C LYS A 108 3.30 9.53 13.24
N ARG A 109 4.55 9.83 12.89
CA ARG A 109 5.04 11.20 12.75
C ARG A 109 4.33 11.97 11.64
N PHE A 110 4.17 11.34 10.47
CA PHE A 110 3.60 12.01 9.30
C PHE A 110 2.12 12.33 9.50
N PHE A 111 1.33 11.38 9.99
CA PHE A 111 -0.11 11.56 10.21
C PHE A 111 -0.46 12.13 11.58
N ARG A 112 0.52 12.26 12.49
CA ARG A 112 0.34 12.66 13.88
C ARG A 112 -0.67 11.76 14.59
N ILE A 113 -0.47 10.46 14.43
CA ILE A 113 -1.31 9.41 15.00
C ILE A 113 -0.50 8.52 15.94
N GLU A 114 -1.21 7.79 16.79
CA GLU A 114 -0.63 6.72 17.59
C GLU A 114 -1.24 5.39 17.16
N PHE A 115 -0.39 4.36 17.07
CA PHE A 115 -0.86 2.99 16.91
C PHE A 115 -1.12 2.36 18.27
N ARG A 116 -2.15 1.54 18.32
CA ARG A 116 -2.47 0.74 19.50
C ARG A 116 -2.73 -0.67 19.03
N GLU A 117 -2.26 -1.63 19.81
CA GLU A 117 -2.63 -3.02 19.62
C GLU A 117 -4.14 -3.16 19.82
N ALA A 118 -4.77 -3.92 18.93
CA ALA A 118 -6.19 -4.17 18.96
C ALA A 118 -6.43 -5.60 18.52
N GLU A 119 -7.28 -6.30 19.27
CA GLU A 119 -7.77 -7.61 18.87
C GLU A 119 -8.86 -7.49 17.82
N PHE A 120 -8.89 -8.43 16.89
CA PHE A 120 -9.99 -8.53 15.93
C PHE A 120 -11.12 -9.36 16.52
N PRO A 121 -12.38 -8.87 16.50
CA PRO A 121 -13.53 -9.66 16.94
C PRO A 121 -13.62 -11.00 16.19
N ALA A 122 -13.92 -12.08 16.90
CA ALA A 122 -14.05 -13.42 16.32
C ALA A 122 -15.04 -13.45 15.14
N GLU A 123 -16.14 -12.69 15.24
CA GLU A 123 -17.13 -12.49 14.17
C GLU A 123 -16.51 -11.98 12.85
N TRP A 124 -15.47 -11.14 12.91
CA TRP A 124 -14.80 -10.62 11.72
C TRP A 124 -13.92 -11.68 11.09
N ILE A 125 -13.25 -12.49 11.91
CA ILE A 125 -12.43 -13.62 11.46
C ILE A 125 -13.33 -14.67 10.79
N GLU A 126 -14.42 -15.08 11.45
CA GLU A 126 -15.41 -16.02 10.88
C GLU A 126 -15.98 -15.51 9.55
N ARG A 127 -16.27 -14.20 9.48
CA ARG A 127 -16.75 -13.58 8.25
C ARG A 127 -15.69 -13.59 7.16
N ALA A 128 -14.44 -13.28 7.48
CA ALA A 128 -13.32 -13.31 6.54
C ALA A 128 -13.11 -14.71 5.97
N GLU A 129 -13.11 -15.74 6.82
CA GLU A 129 -13.00 -17.13 6.40
C GLU A 129 -14.17 -17.57 5.51
N THR A 130 -15.39 -17.15 5.85
CA THR A 130 -16.56 -17.45 5.03
C THR A 130 -16.43 -16.85 3.62
N ILE A 131 -15.91 -15.62 3.52
CA ILE A 131 -15.63 -14.99 2.22
C ILE A 131 -14.46 -15.70 1.52
N ALA A 132 -13.44 -16.13 2.25
CA ALA A 132 -12.32 -16.87 1.68
C ALA A 132 -12.81 -18.16 1.01
N ARG A 133 -13.50 -19.04 1.76
CA ARG A 133 -14.04 -20.31 1.24
C ARG A 133 -15.00 -20.13 0.07
N SER A 134 -15.92 -19.17 0.17
CA SER A 134 -16.94 -18.97 -0.88
C SER A 134 -16.43 -18.22 -2.11
N LYS A 135 -15.22 -17.63 -2.05
CA LYS A 135 -14.73 -16.75 -3.10
C LYS A 135 -13.22 -16.81 -3.29
N TYR A 136 -12.42 -16.31 -2.35
CA TYR A 136 -10.98 -16.13 -2.56
C TYR A 136 -10.19 -17.43 -2.67
N GLU A 137 -10.70 -18.55 -2.16
CA GLU A 137 -10.12 -19.89 -2.29
C GLU A 137 -10.57 -20.60 -3.58
N THR A 138 -11.62 -20.11 -4.24
CA THR A 138 -12.17 -20.75 -5.44
C THR A 138 -11.25 -20.58 -6.64
N VAL A 139 -11.17 -21.61 -7.48
CA VAL A 139 -10.36 -21.55 -8.71
C VAL A 139 -10.97 -20.56 -9.70
N GLU A 140 -12.30 -20.50 -9.75
CA GLU A 140 -13.08 -19.60 -10.58
C GLU A 140 -12.67 -18.15 -10.32
N TRP A 141 -12.65 -17.73 -9.05
CA TRP A 141 -12.25 -16.37 -8.69
C TRP A 141 -10.79 -16.08 -9.08
N ASN A 142 -9.87 -16.99 -8.72
CA ASN A 142 -8.44 -16.79 -8.93
C ASN A 142 -8.02 -16.87 -10.41
N ARG A 143 -8.81 -17.54 -11.26
CA ARG A 143 -8.55 -17.64 -12.71
C ARG A 143 -9.38 -16.65 -13.54
N ALA A 144 -10.52 -16.18 -13.06
CA ALA A 144 -11.33 -15.17 -13.76
C ALA A 144 -10.55 -13.86 -13.97
N ALA A 145 -9.63 -13.51 -13.05
CA ALA A 145 -8.77 -12.35 -13.17
C ALA A 145 -7.69 -12.43 -14.28
N ARG A 146 -7.56 -13.58 -14.98
CA ARG A 146 -6.59 -13.77 -16.08
C ARG A 146 -7.19 -13.64 -17.48
N TYR A 147 -8.51 -13.45 -17.60
CA TYR A 147 -9.25 -13.49 -18.88
C TYR A 147 -10.18 -12.30 -19.11
N GLN A 148 -9.92 -11.16 -18.45
CA GLN A 148 -10.56 -9.87 -18.76
C GLN A 148 -9.48 -8.88 -19.16
#